data_AF-A0A6A3GW24-F1
#
_entry.id   AF-A0A6A3GW24-F1
#
_cell.length_a   1.000
_cell.length_b   1.000
_cell.length_c   1.000
_cell.angle_alpha   90.00
_cell.angle_beta   90.00
_cell.angle_gamma   90.00
#
_symmetry.space_group_name_H-M   'P 1'
#
loop_
_entity.id
_entity.type
_entity.pdbx_description
1 polymer ?
#
loop_
_entity_poly.entity_id
_entity_poly.type
_entity_poly.pdbx_seq_one_letter_code
_entity_poly.pdbx_strand_id
1 'polypeptide(L)'
;MPLEKIEKAQNRLHDVLSAARVSKTSLQKLLGSLRHVATCCPPARAFYQRVQERASALGRWGHRRLDDPAQEDLKWFRSILQQHQRFNGVSVSTFAKLTLPIVHVHMDATGDGLCVLEPALKQYIRVQYTPEMKEDFTRNASLHSINVRELQSAVLGTLIWGPTWAQQHTERRAHVVFWIDNTSAVLWATRRASRQPLAQLYNRLLSLAEFQYSLVCSAEHVRGVHNVMADAGSRAWNKSHPLYATWTNLAAGWTQVQARPPYDDLSALWARCSEDTPLLTLPQRSTEPIGNNGALSQSL
;
A
#
# COMPACT_ATOMS: atom_id res chain seq x y z
N MET A 1 22.17 7.94 -4.24
CA MET A 1 22.33 8.92 -3.12
C MET A 1 23.78 8.81 -2.64
N PRO A 2 24.52 9.92 -2.39
CA PRO A 2 25.91 9.81 -1.94
C PRO A 2 26.05 9.01 -0.64
N LEU A 3 27.07 8.16 -0.53
CA LEU A 3 27.32 7.29 0.62
C LEU A 3 27.43 8.09 1.94
N GLU A 4 28.13 9.22 1.92
CA GLU A 4 28.25 10.12 3.08
C GLU A 4 26.88 10.56 3.64
N LYS A 5 25.89 10.79 2.77
CA LYS A 5 24.53 11.15 3.21
C LYS A 5 23.79 9.96 3.81
N ILE A 6 24.07 8.75 3.32
CA ILE A 6 23.51 7.50 3.85
C ILE A 6 24.07 7.24 5.24
N GLU A 7 25.40 7.27 5.39
CA GLU A 7 26.10 7.09 6.68
C GLU A 7 25.64 8.13 7.71
N LYS A 8 25.55 9.40 7.30
CA LYS A 8 25.02 10.46 8.17
C LYS A 8 23.58 10.20 8.63
N ALA A 9 22.73 9.66 7.76
CA ALA A 9 21.36 9.30 8.11
C ALA A 9 21.33 8.09 9.05
N GLN A 10 22.17 7.07 8.81
CA GLN A 10 22.31 5.89 9.66
C GLN A 10 22.79 6.26 11.07
N ASN A 11 23.82 7.09 11.18
CA ASN A 11 24.36 7.52 12.48
C ASN A 11 23.31 8.31 13.28
N ARG A 12 22.66 9.30 12.66
CA ARG A 12 21.59 10.07 13.32
C ARG A 12 20.41 9.20 13.75
N LEU A 13 20.10 8.17 12.96
CA LEU A 13 19.03 7.24 13.26
C LEU A 13 19.41 6.34 14.43
N HIS A 14 20.65 5.85 14.46
CA HIS A 14 21.20 5.09 15.58
C HIS A 14 21.14 5.91 16.87
N ASP A 15 21.61 7.16 16.87
CA ASP A 15 21.61 8.05 18.03
C ASP A 15 20.19 8.29 18.58
N VAL A 16 19.20 8.47 17.69
CA VAL A 16 17.80 8.70 18.08
C VAL A 16 17.15 7.42 18.61
N LEU A 17 17.46 6.26 18.03
CA LEU A 17 16.90 4.98 18.46
C LEU A 17 17.55 4.44 19.74
N SER A 18 18.81 4.77 20.01
CA SER A 18 19.52 4.39 21.23
C SER A 18 19.23 5.32 22.41
N ALA A 19 18.82 6.56 22.14
CA ALA A 19 18.47 7.51 23.18
C ALA A 19 17.14 7.19 23.88
N ALA A 20 17.15 7.13 25.21
CA ALA A 20 15.92 6.98 26.00
C ALA A 20 14.95 8.16 25.83
N ARG A 21 15.49 9.37 25.59
CA ARG A 21 14.71 10.60 25.38
C ARG A 21 15.38 11.47 24.32
N VAL A 22 14.58 12.02 23.40
CA VAL A 22 15.05 12.81 22.27
C VAL A 22 14.55 14.24 22.37
N SER A 23 15.39 15.19 21.94
CA SER A 23 15.01 16.60 21.81
C SER A 23 14.37 16.86 20.44
N LYS A 24 13.58 17.94 20.32
CA LYS A 24 13.03 18.38 19.03
C LYS A 24 14.14 18.66 18.01
N THR A 25 15.25 19.26 18.46
CA THR A 25 16.41 19.57 17.61
C THR A 25 17.06 18.31 17.04
N SER A 26 17.27 17.27 17.87
CA SER A 26 17.83 16.00 17.40
C SER A 26 16.91 15.33 16.38
N LEU A 27 15.60 15.33 16.64
CA LEU A 27 14.62 14.75 15.72
C LEU A 27 14.50 15.54 14.40
N GLN A 28 14.60 16.87 14.43
CA GLN A 28 14.62 17.71 13.23
C GLN A 28 15.89 17.50 12.40
N LYS A 29 17.05 17.34 13.04
CA LYS A 29 18.31 16.96 12.35
C LYS A 29 18.16 15.60 11.66
N LEU A 30 17.57 14.62 12.34
CA LEU A 30 17.28 13.32 11.73
C LEU A 30 16.33 13.47 10.54
N LEU A 31 15.18 14.14 10.72
CA LEU A 31 14.19 14.38 9.65
C LEU A 31 14.79 15.07 8.43
N GLY A 32 15.69 16.04 8.60
CA GLY A 32 16.41 16.65 7.48
C GLY A 32 17.20 15.63 6.65
N SER A 33 17.76 14.61 7.29
CA SER A 33 18.48 13.52 6.63
C SER A 33 17.50 12.55 5.97
N LEU A 34 16.44 12.15 6.68
CA LEU A 34 15.41 11.24 6.19
C LEU A 34 14.61 11.82 5.02
N ARG A 35 14.48 13.15 4.93
CA ARG A 35 13.87 13.82 3.78
C ARG A 35 14.61 13.49 2.49
N HIS A 36 15.94 13.44 2.51
CA HIS A 36 16.71 13.02 1.33
C HIS A 36 16.43 11.56 0.96
N VAL A 37 16.32 10.69 1.97
CA VAL A 37 15.94 9.28 1.77
C VAL A 37 14.56 9.18 1.12
N ALA A 38 13.56 9.91 1.62
CA ALA A 38 12.20 9.91 1.08
C ALA A 38 12.07 10.55 -0.32
N THR A 39 13.03 11.39 -0.70
CA THR A 39 13.16 11.86 -2.09
C THR A 39 13.69 10.74 -2.97
N CYS A 40 14.78 10.08 -2.57
CA CYS A 40 15.42 9.03 -3.36
C CYS A 40 14.67 7.70 -3.38
N CYS A 41 13.84 7.45 -2.36
CA CYS A 41 13.03 6.26 -2.19
C CYS A 41 11.60 6.71 -1.86
N PRO A 42 10.75 6.95 -2.88
CA PRO A 42 9.36 7.36 -2.67
C PRO A 42 8.55 6.52 -1.67
N PRO A 43 8.71 5.17 -1.58
CA PRO A 43 8.06 4.39 -0.53
C PRO A 43 8.33 4.90 0.89
N ALA A 44 9.52 5.46 1.15
CA ALA A 44 9.90 5.92 2.48
C ALA A 44 9.07 7.13 2.97
N ARG A 45 8.31 7.78 2.07
CA ARG A 45 7.43 8.90 2.41
C ARG A 45 6.34 8.50 3.41
N ALA A 46 5.79 7.29 3.32
CA ALA A 46 4.76 6.82 4.25
C ALA A 46 5.23 6.90 5.72
N PHE A 47 6.47 6.49 5.98
CA PHE A 47 7.10 6.56 7.29
C PHE A 47 7.53 7.98 7.64
N TYR A 48 8.09 8.71 6.68
CA TYR A 48 8.56 10.09 6.88
C TYR A 48 7.46 11.01 7.42
N GLN A 49 6.28 10.98 6.78
CA GLN A 49 5.18 11.89 7.14
C GLN A 49 4.73 11.69 8.59
N ARG A 50 4.62 10.43 9.02
CA ARG A 50 4.22 10.08 10.38
C ARG A 50 5.25 10.52 11.44
N VAL A 51 6.55 10.35 11.16
CA VAL A 51 7.61 10.86 12.06
C VAL A 51 7.60 12.38 12.08
N GLN A 52 7.39 13.03 10.92
CA GLN A 52 7.33 14.49 10.81
C GLN A 52 6.14 15.10 11.58
N GLU A 53 4.96 14.50 11.49
CA GLU A 53 3.76 14.93 12.22
C GLU A 53 4.02 14.89 13.73
N ARG A 54 4.56 13.77 14.23
CA ARG A 54 4.91 13.61 15.64
C ARG A 54 5.99 14.58 16.11
N ALA A 55 7.03 14.78 15.29
CA ALA A 55 8.08 15.75 15.58
C ALA A 55 7.54 17.18 15.65
N SER A 56 6.56 17.51 14.81
CA SER A 56 5.93 18.83 14.78
C SER A 56 5.13 19.10 16.06
N ALA A 57 4.51 18.05 16.63
CA ALA A 57 3.77 18.11 17.89
C ALA A 57 4.66 18.20 19.16
N LEU A 58 5.99 18.03 19.04
CA LEU A 58 6.90 18.21 20.17
C LEU A 58 7.02 19.70 20.53
N GLY A 59 7.05 19.97 21.84
CA GLY A 59 7.39 21.29 22.37
C GLY A 59 8.80 21.74 21.96
N ARG A 60 9.04 23.06 21.97
CA ARG A 60 10.35 23.62 21.57
C ARG A 60 11.48 23.17 22.50
N TRP A 61 11.18 23.02 23.79
CA TRP A 61 12.15 22.73 24.84
C TRP A 61 11.91 21.35 25.46
N GLY A 62 12.98 20.77 25.98
CA GLY A 62 12.94 19.50 26.70
C GLY A 62 13.18 18.26 25.83
N HIS A 63 13.24 17.12 26.51
CA HIS A 63 13.44 15.80 25.93
C HIS A 63 12.20 14.95 26.18
N ARG A 64 11.76 14.17 25.20
CA ARG A 64 10.60 13.26 25.31
C ARG A 64 10.98 11.86 24.86
N ARG A 65 10.36 10.84 25.45
CA ARG A 65 10.43 9.48 24.92
C ARG A 65 9.64 9.44 23.61
N LEU A 66 10.18 8.78 22.59
CA LEU A 66 9.42 8.50 21.37
C LEU A 66 8.35 7.45 21.68
N ASP A 67 7.14 7.68 21.21
CA ASP A 67 6.08 6.67 21.25
C ASP A 67 6.43 5.49 20.34
N ASP A 68 5.88 4.32 20.65
CA ASP A 68 6.19 3.08 19.93
C ASP A 68 5.94 3.19 18.41
N PRO A 69 4.86 3.86 17.94
CA PRO A 69 4.66 4.07 16.50
C PRO A 69 5.75 4.92 15.81
N ALA A 70 6.32 5.93 16.49
CA ALA A 70 7.45 6.69 15.92
C ALA A 70 8.70 5.83 15.87
N GLN A 71 8.96 5.05 16.92
CA GLN A 71 10.11 4.14 16.94
C GLN A 71 10.00 3.08 15.84
N GLU A 72 8.80 2.54 15.61
CA GLU A 72 8.49 1.62 14.52
C GLU A 72 8.82 2.23 13.15
N ASP A 73 8.33 3.43 12.84
CA ASP A 73 8.62 4.12 11.58
C ASP A 73 10.13 4.40 11.41
N LEU A 74 10.83 4.73 12.50
CA LEU A 74 12.28 4.93 12.48
C LEU A 74 13.05 3.62 12.28
N LYS A 75 12.60 2.52 12.87
CA LYS A 75 13.17 1.18 12.60
C LYS A 75 12.99 0.82 11.13
N TRP A 76 11.88 1.18 10.50
CA TRP A 76 11.70 1.00 9.05
C TRP A 76 12.72 1.78 8.21
N PHE A 77 13.01 3.03 8.58
CA PHE A 77 14.09 3.79 7.95
C PHE A 77 15.44 3.09 8.07
N ARG A 78 15.72 2.41 9.19
CA ARG A 78 16.96 1.66 9.38
C ARG A 78 17.07 0.54 8.36
N SER A 79 16.00 -0.24 8.18
CA SER A 79 15.94 -1.32 7.20
C SER A 79 16.05 -0.84 5.75
N ILE A 80 15.38 0.28 5.43
CA ILE A 80 15.49 0.92 4.12
C ILE A 80 16.92 1.38 3.84
N LEU A 81 17.59 1.99 4.82
CA LEU A 81 18.98 2.45 4.71
C LEU A 81 20.00 1.30 4.63
N GLN A 82 19.72 0.14 5.20
CA GLN A 82 20.57 -1.05 5.04
C GLN A 82 20.59 -1.57 3.59
N GLN A 83 19.51 -1.33 2.85
CA GLN A 83 19.36 -1.71 1.44
C GLN A 83 19.79 -0.59 0.48
N HIS A 84 20.75 0.26 0.89
CA HIS A 84 21.12 1.48 0.17
C HIS A 84 21.60 1.28 -1.27
N GLN A 85 22.05 0.08 -1.64
CA GLN A 85 22.37 -0.26 -3.03
C GLN A 85 21.16 -0.02 -3.96
N ARG A 86 19.93 -0.20 -3.46
CA ARG A 86 18.70 0.09 -4.19
C ARG A 86 18.47 1.58 -4.45
N PHE A 87 19.19 2.50 -3.79
CA PHE A 87 19.09 3.94 -4.08
C PHE A 87 19.90 4.38 -5.29
N ASN A 88 20.84 3.57 -5.75
CA ASN A 88 21.70 3.90 -6.89
C ASN A 88 21.11 3.44 -8.24
N GLY A 89 20.06 2.60 -8.22
CA GLY A 89 19.31 2.16 -9.41
C GLY A 89 18.04 2.97 -9.70
N VAL A 90 17.77 4.06 -8.98
CA VAL A 90 16.63 4.93 -9.29
C VAL A 90 17.04 5.86 -10.43
N SER A 91 16.68 5.48 -11.66
CA SER A 91 16.96 6.27 -12.86
C SER A 91 16.41 7.68 -12.72
N VAL A 92 17.11 8.67 -13.28
CA VAL A 92 16.61 10.05 -13.44
C VAL A 92 15.25 10.06 -14.13
N SER A 93 14.98 9.10 -15.03
CA SER A 93 13.66 8.95 -15.66
C SER A 93 12.54 8.66 -14.66
N THR A 94 12.81 7.91 -13.58
CA THR A 94 11.84 7.69 -12.50
C THR A 94 11.60 8.99 -11.71
N PHE A 95 12.65 9.78 -11.45
CA PHE A 95 12.50 11.08 -10.78
C PHE A 95 11.77 12.11 -11.64
N ALA A 96 12.02 12.12 -12.94
CA ALA A 96 11.38 12.99 -13.91
C ALA A 96 9.97 12.53 -14.30
N LYS A 97 9.46 11.44 -13.71
CA LYS A 97 8.17 10.81 -14.04
C LYS A 97 8.04 10.43 -15.53
N LEU A 98 9.17 10.10 -16.16
CA LEU A 98 9.25 9.70 -17.56
C LEU A 98 9.10 8.19 -17.76
N THR A 99 9.08 7.41 -16.68
CA THR A 99 8.79 5.97 -16.75
C THR A 99 7.30 5.78 -17.00
N LEU A 100 6.94 5.35 -18.22
CA LEU A 100 5.56 4.95 -18.52
C LEU A 100 5.17 3.71 -17.69
N PRO A 101 3.93 3.66 -17.16
CA PRO A 101 3.44 2.48 -16.50
C PRO A 101 3.37 1.31 -17.48
N ILE A 102 3.68 0.12 -16.98
CA ILE A 102 3.62 -1.15 -17.74
C ILE A 102 2.61 -2.14 -17.16
N VAL A 103 2.19 -1.88 -15.92
CA VAL A 103 1.10 -2.60 -15.24
C VAL A 103 0.00 -1.59 -14.95
N HIS A 104 -1.24 -1.93 -15.32
CA HIS A 104 -2.40 -1.07 -15.20
C HIS A 104 -3.46 -1.76 -14.36
N VAL A 105 -3.61 -1.32 -13.11
CA VAL A 105 -4.59 -1.88 -12.18
C VAL A 105 -5.81 -0.98 -12.16
N HIS A 106 -6.97 -1.51 -12.49
CA HIS A 106 -8.24 -0.79 -12.40
C HIS A 106 -8.98 -1.22 -11.14
N MET A 107 -9.53 -0.27 -10.38
CA MET A 107 -10.19 -0.63 -9.14
C MET A 107 -11.33 0.29 -8.79
N ASP A 108 -12.24 -0.24 -8.00
CA ASP A 108 -13.35 0.48 -7.42
C ASP A 108 -13.70 -0.10 -6.05
N ALA A 109 -14.28 0.72 -5.19
CA ALA A 109 -14.81 0.29 -3.92
C ALA A 109 -16.15 0.97 -3.64
N THR A 110 -17.04 0.27 -2.95
CA THR A 110 -18.36 0.76 -2.59
C THR A 110 -18.66 0.47 -1.11
N GLY A 111 -19.92 0.62 -0.70
CA GLY A 111 -20.38 0.16 0.61
C GLY A 111 -20.55 -1.37 0.67
N ASP A 112 -20.63 -2.06 -0.48
CA ASP A 112 -20.92 -3.49 -0.54
C ASP A 112 -19.67 -4.35 -0.72
N GLY A 113 -18.65 -3.82 -1.37
CA GLY A 113 -17.40 -4.52 -1.57
C GLY A 113 -16.36 -3.69 -2.29
N LEU A 114 -15.27 -4.34 -2.67
CA LEU A 114 -14.26 -3.79 -3.57
C LEU A 114 -13.97 -4.73 -4.74
N CYS A 115 -13.46 -4.15 -5.82
CA CYS A 115 -12.99 -4.88 -6.98
C CYS A 115 -11.67 -4.29 -7.47
N VAL A 116 -10.72 -5.17 -7.80
CA VAL A 116 -9.41 -4.83 -8.36
C VAL A 116 -9.20 -5.71 -9.58
N LEU A 117 -8.80 -5.13 -10.70
CA LEU A 117 -8.62 -5.79 -11.98
C LEU A 117 -7.16 -5.64 -12.42
N GLU A 118 -6.54 -6.73 -12.82
CA GLU A 118 -5.26 -6.74 -13.52
C GLU A 118 -5.46 -7.32 -14.93
N PRO A 119 -5.70 -6.46 -15.94
CA PRO A 119 -6.04 -6.88 -17.29
C PRO A 119 -4.98 -7.74 -17.97
N ALA A 120 -3.69 -7.47 -17.74
CA ALA A 120 -2.62 -8.23 -18.39
C ALA A 120 -2.59 -9.69 -17.94
N LEU A 121 -3.01 -9.95 -16.69
CA LEU A 121 -3.14 -11.31 -16.15
C LEU A 121 -4.54 -11.91 -16.35
N LYS A 122 -5.52 -11.14 -16.84
CA LYS A 122 -6.95 -11.48 -16.82
C LYS A 122 -7.39 -11.97 -15.44
N GLN A 123 -6.93 -11.30 -14.39
CA GLN A 123 -7.24 -11.64 -13.01
C GLN A 123 -7.99 -10.51 -12.32
N TYR A 124 -8.85 -10.87 -11.38
CA TYR A 124 -9.52 -9.90 -10.52
C TYR A 124 -9.50 -10.34 -9.06
N ILE A 125 -9.51 -9.37 -8.16
CA ILE A 125 -9.77 -9.55 -6.74
C ILE A 125 -11.14 -8.94 -6.46
N ARG A 126 -11.98 -9.68 -5.74
CA ARG A 126 -13.29 -9.22 -5.28
C ARG A 126 -13.43 -9.60 -3.81
N VAL A 127 -13.79 -8.61 -2.99
CA VAL A 127 -14.07 -8.81 -1.56
C VAL A 127 -15.44 -8.20 -1.26
N GLN A 128 -16.35 -9.05 -0.80
CA GLN A 128 -17.66 -8.62 -0.31
C GLN A 128 -17.55 -8.30 1.18
N TYR A 129 -18.08 -7.16 1.59
CA TYR A 129 -18.09 -6.81 3.00
C TYR A 129 -19.20 -7.56 3.73
N THR A 130 -18.87 -8.15 4.87
CA THR A 130 -19.83 -8.83 5.72
C THR A 130 -20.76 -7.82 6.40
N PRO A 131 -21.93 -8.24 6.92
CA PRO A 131 -22.81 -7.35 7.68
C PRO A 131 -22.10 -6.65 8.84
N GLU A 132 -21.21 -7.34 9.54
CA GLU A 132 -20.44 -6.81 10.68
C GLU A 132 -19.47 -5.72 10.22
N MET A 133 -18.79 -5.92 9.09
CA MET A 133 -17.94 -4.88 8.49
C MET A 133 -18.76 -3.65 8.10
N LYS A 134 -19.95 -3.84 7.51
CA LYS A 134 -20.82 -2.72 7.10
C LYS A 134 -21.36 -1.96 8.31
N GLU A 135 -21.70 -2.65 9.40
CA GLU A 135 -22.09 -2.03 10.66
C GLU A 135 -20.92 -1.20 11.23
N ASP A 136 -19.71 -1.77 11.24
CA ASP A 136 -18.51 -1.06 11.68
C ASP A 136 -18.22 0.17 10.82
N PHE A 137 -18.36 0.08 9.50
CA PHE A 137 -18.20 1.23 8.60
C PHE A 137 -19.20 2.34 8.90
N THR A 138 -20.40 1.98 9.36
CA THR A 138 -21.43 2.95 9.75
C THR A 138 -21.09 3.60 11.09
N ARG A 139 -20.69 2.81 12.08
CA ARG A 139 -20.28 3.30 13.42
C ARG A 139 -19.01 4.15 13.35
N ASN A 140 -18.07 3.76 12.48
CA ASN A 140 -16.73 4.33 12.36
C ASN A 140 -16.49 4.95 10.97
N ALA A 141 -17.48 5.68 10.44
CA ALA A 141 -17.47 6.21 9.06
C ALA A 141 -16.25 7.07 8.70
N SER A 142 -15.68 7.81 9.66
CA SER A 142 -14.45 8.58 9.45
C SER A 142 -13.20 7.71 9.30
N LEU A 143 -13.18 6.54 9.96
CA LEU A 143 -12.10 5.54 9.89
C LEU A 143 -12.23 4.62 8.67
N HIS A 144 -13.45 4.40 8.18
CA HIS A 144 -13.73 3.53 7.04
C HIS A 144 -14.35 4.31 5.87
N SER A 145 -13.84 5.52 5.61
CA SER A 145 -14.30 6.31 4.48
C SER A 145 -14.08 5.60 3.14
N ILE A 146 -14.84 5.97 2.12
CA ILE A 146 -14.72 5.38 0.77
C ILE A 146 -13.29 5.47 0.22
N ASN A 147 -12.62 6.62 0.43
CA ASN A 147 -11.24 6.87 0.02
C ASN A 147 -10.25 5.84 0.60
N VAL A 148 -10.53 5.34 1.80
CA VAL A 148 -9.69 4.34 2.48
C VAL A 148 -9.87 2.97 1.86
N ARG A 149 -11.11 2.63 1.50
CA ARG A 149 -11.43 1.36 0.83
C ARG A 149 -10.87 1.32 -0.60
N GLU A 150 -10.84 2.45 -1.30
CA GLU A 150 -10.14 2.53 -2.59
C GLU A 150 -8.61 2.41 -2.44
N LEU A 151 -8.03 3.00 -1.39
CA LEU A 151 -6.62 2.78 -1.08
C LEU A 151 -6.34 1.32 -0.67
N GLN A 152 -7.27 0.66 0.02
CA GLN A 152 -7.20 -0.76 0.36
C GLN A 152 -7.07 -1.62 -0.90
N SER A 153 -7.84 -1.32 -1.94
CA SER A 153 -7.74 -2.00 -3.25
C SER A 153 -6.33 -1.92 -3.83
N ALA A 154 -5.68 -0.75 -3.75
CA ALA A 154 -4.31 -0.56 -4.22
C ALA A 154 -3.31 -1.46 -3.47
N VAL A 155 -3.46 -1.53 -2.14
CA VAL A 155 -2.63 -2.35 -1.26
C VAL A 155 -2.83 -3.83 -1.58
N LEU A 156 -4.08 -4.30 -1.66
CA LEU A 156 -4.39 -5.69 -1.97
C LEU A 156 -3.81 -6.13 -3.30
N GLY A 157 -4.02 -5.35 -4.37
CA GLY A 157 -3.46 -5.64 -5.69
C GLY A 157 -1.93 -5.75 -5.64
N THR A 158 -1.26 -4.82 -4.95
CA THR A 158 0.20 -4.82 -4.84
C THR A 158 0.75 -5.98 -4.01
N LEU A 159 0.07 -6.34 -2.91
CA LEU A 159 0.48 -7.46 -2.07
C LEU A 159 0.32 -8.80 -2.79
N ILE A 160 -0.78 -8.97 -3.54
CA ILE A 160 -1.14 -10.23 -4.19
C ILE A 160 -0.37 -10.45 -5.50
N TRP A 161 -0.27 -9.42 -6.35
CA TRP A 161 0.36 -9.53 -7.67
C TRP A 161 1.80 -9.00 -7.71
N GLY A 162 2.26 -8.29 -6.68
CA GLY A 162 3.62 -7.78 -6.59
C GLY A 162 4.72 -8.80 -6.86
N PRO A 163 4.66 -10.03 -6.30
CA PRO A 163 5.62 -11.09 -6.63
C PRO A 163 5.65 -11.44 -8.13
N THR A 164 4.48 -11.53 -8.77
CA THR A 164 4.35 -11.82 -10.20
C THR A 164 4.96 -10.71 -11.04
N TRP A 165 4.64 -9.45 -10.75
CA TRP A 165 5.21 -8.30 -11.47
C TRP A 165 6.72 -8.20 -11.31
N ALA A 166 7.25 -8.49 -10.12
CA ALA A 166 8.69 -8.52 -9.86
C ALA A 166 9.41 -9.62 -10.66
N GLN A 167 8.79 -10.79 -10.82
CA GLN A 167 9.34 -11.90 -11.62
C GLN A 167 9.26 -11.62 -13.12
N GLN A 168 8.19 -10.98 -13.59
CA GLN A 168 8.01 -10.64 -15.01
C GLN A 168 8.91 -9.48 -15.47
N HIS A 169 9.35 -8.63 -14.55
CA HIS A 169 10.14 -7.43 -14.85
C HIS A 169 11.42 -7.39 -14.01
N THR A 170 12.38 -8.25 -14.35
CA THR A 170 13.67 -8.36 -13.65
C THR A 170 14.68 -7.29 -14.08
N GLU A 171 14.60 -6.82 -15.32
CA GLU A 171 15.56 -5.87 -15.91
C GLU A 171 15.36 -4.43 -15.41
N ARG A 172 14.12 -4.08 -15.03
CA ARG A 172 13.76 -2.75 -14.55
C ARG A 172 12.62 -2.84 -13.54
N ARG A 173 12.52 -1.86 -12.66
CA ARG A 173 11.38 -1.75 -11.74
C ARG A 173 10.08 -1.64 -12.51
N ALA A 174 9.11 -2.50 -12.20
CA ALA A 174 7.79 -2.41 -12.78
C ALA A 174 7.08 -1.16 -12.27
N HIS A 175 6.68 -0.28 -13.19
CA HIS A 175 5.82 0.84 -12.86
C HIS A 175 4.36 0.40 -12.97
N VAL A 176 3.71 0.33 -11.82
CA VAL A 176 2.30 0.02 -11.62
C VAL A 176 1.54 1.33 -11.47
N VAL A 177 0.53 1.56 -12.32
CA VAL A 177 -0.43 2.65 -12.13
C VAL A 177 -1.76 2.08 -11.65
N PHE A 178 -2.30 2.68 -10.60
CA PHE A 178 -3.66 2.42 -10.17
C PHE A 178 -4.62 3.46 -10.76
N TRP A 179 -5.64 2.99 -11.47
CA TRP A 179 -6.74 3.80 -11.97
C TRP A 179 -7.85 3.84 -10.92
N ILE A 180 -8.06 5.03 -10.36
CA ILE A 180 -8.96 5.28 -9.22
C ILE A 180 -9.94 6.37 -9.59
N ASP A 181 -11.22 6.22 -9.25
CA ASP A 181 -12.23 7.23 -9.55
C ASP A 181 -12.38 8.31 -8.46
N ASN A 182 -11.81 8.10 -7.27
CA ASN A 182 -11.71 9.12 -6.24
C ASN A 182 -10.35 9.84 -6.22
N THR A 183 -10.41 11.15 -6.45
CA THR A 183 -9.23 12.02 -6.45
C THR A 183 -8.51 12.08 -5.10
N SER A 184 -9.20 11.90 -3.97
CA SER A 184 -8.55 11.87 -2.65
C SER A 184 -7.72 10.61 -2.47
N ALA A 185 -8.24 9.45 -2.89
CA ALA A 185 -7.49 8.20 -2.87
C ALA A 185 -6.29 8.24 -3.82
N VAL A 186 -6.43 8.84 -5.02
CA VAL A 186 -5.31 9.14 -5.94
C VAL A 186 -4.21 9.94 -5.23
N LEU A 187 -4.58 11.03 -4.55
CA LEU A 187 -3.63 11.88 -3.84
C LEU A 187 -2.94 11.14 -2.69
N TRP A 188 -3.70 10.35 -1.91
CA TRP A 188 -3.16 9.60 -0.78
C TRP A 188 -2.19 8.52 -1.22
N ALA A 189 -2.55 7.74 -2.25
CA ALA A 189 -1.64 6.77 -2.86
C ALA A 189 -0.40 7.51 -3.36
N THR A 190 -0.51 8.41 -4.33
CA THR A 190 0.65 9.05 -4.98
C THR A 190 1.58 9.79 -4.02
N ARG A 191 1.04 10.47 -3.00
CA ARG A 191 1.86 11.19 -2.01
C ARG A 191 2.33 10.33 -0.85
N ARG A 192 1.75 9.13 -0.68
CA ARG A 192 1.91 8.26 0.49
C ARG A 192 1.62 9.01 1.80
N ALA A 193 0.58 9.83 1.81
CA ALA A 193 0.30 10.77 2.90
C ALA A 193 -1.20 10.92 3.15
N SER A 194 -1.60 10.77 4.41
CA SER A 194 -2.95 11.06 4.90
C SER A 194 -2.90 11.28 6.41
N ARG A 195 -3.84 12.06 6.95
CA ARG A 195 -4.08 12.18 8.40
C ARG A 195 -4.96 11.05 8.94
N GLN A 196 -5.53 10.26 8.03
CA GLN A 196 -6.47 9.21 8.33
C GLN A 196 -5.70 7.95 8.77
N PRO A 197 -5.91 7.41 9.99
CA PRO A 197 -5.06 6.37 10.56
C PRO A 197 -4.96 5.09 9.71
N LEU A 198 -6.08 4.64 9.15
CA LEU A 198 -6.11 3.42 8.35
C LEU A 198 -5.41 3.62 6.99
N ALA A 199 -5.54 4.80 6.39
CA ALA A 199 -4.78 5.19 5.21
C ALA A 199 -3.28 5.31 5.49
N GLN A 200 -2.86 5.71 6.70
CA GLN A 200 -1.45 5.66 7.09
C GLN A 200 -0.94 4.21 7.17
N LEU A 201 -1.74 3.30 7.72
CA LEU A 201 -1.41 1.86 7.74
C LEU A 201 -1.29 1.30 6.32
N TYR A 202 -2.27 1.58 5.46
CA TYR A 202 -2.28 1.14 4.06
C TYR A 202 -1.13 1.71 3.25
N ASN A 203 -0.78 2.98 3.43
CA ASN A 203 0.39 3.57 2.78
C ASN A 203 1.70 2.91 3.26
N ARG A 204 1.80 2.50 4.53
CA ARG A 204 2.97 1.76 5.02
C ARG A 204 3.06 0.36 4.40
N LEU A 205 1.94 -0.37 4.29
CA LEU A 205 1.89 -1.66 3.58
C LEU A 205 2.21 -1.52 2.09
N LEU A 206 1.63 -0.51 1.41
CA LEU A 206 1.93 -0.24 0.01
C LEU A 206 3.42 0.05 -0.18
N SER A 207 4.00 0.88 0.68
CA SER A 207 5.43 1.19 0.67
C SER A 207 6.31 -0.01 0.96
N LEU A 208 5.89 -0.91 1.86
CA LEU A 208 6.59 -2.16 2.14
C LEU A 208 6.58 -3.06 0.90
N ALA A 209 5.41 -3.27 0.30
CA ALA A 209 5.28 -4.09 -0.92
C ALA A 209 6.07 -3.51 -2.09
N GLU A 210 5.99 -2.19 -2.30
CA GLU A 210 6.75 -1.48 -3.33
C GLU A 210 8.26 -1.65 -3.13
N PHE A 211 8.74 -1.57 -1.89
CA PHE A 211 10.16 -1.78 -1.59
C PHE A 211 10.57 -3.23 -1.83
N GLN A 212 9.81 -4.19 -1.29
CA GLN A 212 10.15 -5.62 -1.34
C GLN A 212 10.19 -6.13 -2.77
N TYR A 213 9.15 -5.83 -3.54
CA TYR A 213 8.99 -6.30 -4.92
C TYR A 213 9.69 -5.38 -5.94
N SER A 214 10.45 -4.38 -5.47
CA SER A 214 11.17 -3.43 -6.33
C SER A 214 10.28 -2.76 -7.37
N LEU A 215 9.09 -2.34 -6.96
CA LEU A 215 8.09 -1.70 -7.81
C LEU A 215 8.22 -0.17 -7.76
N VAL A 216 7.54 0.49 -8.69
CA VAL A 216 7.15 1.90 -8.57
C VAL A 216 5.63 1.92 -8.65
N CYS A 217 4.95 2.46 -7.64
CA CYS A 217 3.50 2.49 -7.61
C CYS A 217 2.98 3.94 -7.66
N SER A 218 2.19 4.27 -8.67
CA SER A 218 1.52 5.56 -8.83
C SER A 218 0.00 5.40 -8.91
N ALA A 219 -0.73 6.50 -8.83
CA ALA A 219 -2.17 6.50 -9.04
C ALA A 219 -2.58 7.64 -9.96
N GLU A 220 -3.55 7.37 -10.82
CA GLU A 220 -4.15 8.33 -11.73
C GLU A 220 -5.67 8.26 -11.64
N HIS A 221 -6.31 9.41 -11.87
CA HIS A 221 -7.75 9.49 -11.82
C HIS A 221 -8.36 8.95 -13.12
N VAL A 222 -9.29 8.01 -12.99
CA VAL A 222 -10.17 7.55 -14.08
C VAL A 222 -11.59 8.02 -13.78
N ARG A 223 -12.31 8.55 -14.78
CA ARG A 223 -13.73 8.89 -14.55
C ARG A 223 -14.50 7.58 -14.32
N GLY A 224 -15.43 7.56 -13.37
CA GLY A 224 -16.24 6.36 -13.08
C GLY A 224 -16.92 5.74 -14.31
N VAL A 225 -17.34 6.57 -15.29
CA VAL A 225 -17.91 6.10 -16.57
C VAL A 225 -16.96 5.25 -17.43
N HIS A 226 -15.65 5.32 -17.18
CA HIS A 226 -14.62 4.51 -17.83
C HIS A 226 -14.15 3.35 -16.94
N ASN A 227 -14.69 3.22 -15.73
CA ASN A 227 -14.34 2.19 -14.74
C ASN A 227 -15.44 1.12 -14.59
N VAL A 228 -16.21 0.89 -15.65
CA VAL A 228 -17.46 0.10 -15.65
C VAL A 228 -17.29 -1.30 -15.07
N MET A 229 -16.22 -2.01 -15.43
CA MET A 229 -16.01 -3.38 -14.96
C MET A 229 -15.71 -3.42 -13.45
N ALA A 230 -14.88 -2.49 -12.96
CA ALA A 230 -14.54 -2.43 -11.55
C ALA A 230 -15.75 -2.00 -10.71
N ASP A 231 -16.53 -1.01 -11.18
CA ASP A 231 -17.79 -0.58 -10.54
C ASP A 231 -18.83 -1.69 -10.49
N ALA A 232 -19.03 -2.42 -11.59
CA ALA A 232 -19.91 -3.58 -11.59
C ALA A 232 -19.40 -4.67 -10.62
N GLY A 233 -18.08 -4.89 -10.56
CA GLY A 233 -17.46 -5.88 -9.68
C GLY A 233 -17.52 -5.51 -8.20
N SER A 234 -17.49 -4.24 -7.83
CA SER A 234 -17.56 -3.83 -6.43
C SER A 234 -18.99 -3.94 -5.86
N ARG A 235 -20.03 -3.95 -6.73
CA ARG A 235 -21.45 -3.91 -6.35
C ARG A 235 -22.23 -5.20 -6.61
N ALA A 236 -22.00 -5.87 -7.73
CA ALA A 236 -22.90 -6.90 -8.25
C ALA A 236 -22.64 -8.27 -7.61
N TRP A 237 -23.16 -8.48 -6.40
CA TRP A 237 -22.99 -9.72 -5.63
C TRP A 237 -24.10 -10.75 -5.84
N ASN A 238 -25.25 -10.35 -6.38
CA ASN A 238 -26.40 -11.22 -6.62
C ASN A 238 -27.06 -10.93 -7.98
N LYS A 239 -27.85 -11.89 -8.47
CA LYS A 239 -28.50 -11.84 -9.79
C LYS A 239 -29.53 -10.71 -9.94
N SER A 240 -30.09 -10.21 -8.84
CA SER A 240 -31.07 -9.12 -8.86
C SER A 240 -30.43 -7.74 -9.00
N HIS A 241 -29.11 -7.61 -8.80
CA HIS A 241 -28.42 -6.33 -8.96
C HIS A 241 -28.39 -5.89 -10.44
N PRO A 242 -28.72 -4.63 -10.78
CA PRO A 242 -28.77 -4.17 -12.18
C PRO A 242 -27.47 -4.36 -12.97
N LEU A 243 -26.33 -4.29 -12.29
CA LEU A 243 -25.00 -4.49 -12.91
C LEU A 243 -24.56 -5.95 -12.97
N TYR A 244 -25.38 -6.93 -12.54
CA TYR A 244 -24.96 -8.33 -12.50
C TYR A 244 -24.60 -8.88 -13.88
N ALA A 245 -25.45 -8.66 -14.88
CA ALA A 245 -25.17 -9.07 -16.25
C ALA A 245 -23.92 -8.38 -16.81
N THR A 246 -23.74 -7.07 -16.52
CA THR A 246 -22.55 -6.32 -16.91
C THR A 246 -21.29 -6.95 -16.32
N TRP A 247 -21.29 -7.25 -15.01
CA TRP A 247 -20.18 -7.91 -14.34
C TRP A 247 -19.90 -9.29 -14.95
N THR A 248 -20.91 -10.17 -15.03
CA THR A 248 -20.68 -11.56 -15.48
C THR A 248 -20.20 -11.63 -16.92
N ASN A 249 -20.68 -10.72 -17.79
CA ASN A 249 -20.24 -10.64 -19.18
C ASN A 249 -18.80 -10.11 -19.30
N LEU A 250 -18.44 -9.06 -18.56
CA LEU A 250 -17.09 -8.48 -18.62
C LEU A 250 -16.04 -9.35 -17.92
N ALA A 251 -16.42 -10.05 -16.85
CA ALA A 251 -15.56 -10.98 -16.13
C ALA A 251 -15.47 -12.36 -16.80
N ALA A 252 -16.19 -12.59 -17.91
CA ALA A 252 -16.11 -13.83 -18.66
C ALA A 252 -14.67 -14.07 -19.13
N GLY A 253 -14.10 -15.23 -18.79
CA GLY A 253 -12.71 -15.57 -19.11
C GLY A 253 -11.65 -14.91 -18.20
N TRP A 254 -12.07 -14.23 -17.13
CA TRP A 254 -11.17 -13.79 -16.06
C TRP A 254 -11.14 -14.77 -14.90
N THR A 255 -10.04 -14.77 -14.15
CA THR A 255 -9.87 -15.62 -12.97
C THR A 255 -9.91 -14.80 -11.68
N GLN A 256 -10.74 -15.21 -10.71
CA GLN A 256 -10.72 -14.60 -9.39
C GLN A 256 -9.51 -15.05 -8.58
N VAL A 257 -8.76 -14.10 -8.05
CA VAL A 257 -7.76 -14.31 -7.00
C VAL A 257 -8.40 -13.95 -5.67
N GLN A 258 -8.49 -14.93 -4.77
CA GLN A 258 -9.09 -14.75 -3.45
C GLN A 258 -8.12 -14.00 -2.52
N ALA A 259 -8.62 -12.97 -1.82
CA ALA A 259 -7.92 -12.38 -0.69
C ALA A 259 -8.05 -13.35 0.50
N ARG A 260 -7.03 -14.21 0.69
CA ARG A 260 -6.95 -15.20 1.77
C ARG A 260 -5.94 -14.74 2.83
N PRO A 261 -5.93 -15.36 4.03
CA PRO A 261 -4.87 -15.15 5.00
C PRO A 261 -3.48 -15.21 4.37
N PRO A 262 -2.59 -14.25 4.65
CA PRO A 262 -2.75 -13.14 5.61
C PRO A 262 -3.22 -11.80 4.99
N TYR A 263 -3.73 -11.79 3.75
CA TYR A 263 -4.10 -10.57 3.03
C TYR A 263 -5.57 -10.16 3.21
N ASP A 264 -6.37 -10.98 3.87
CA ASP A 264 -7.77 -10.71 4.23
C ASP A 264 -7.90 -9.77 5.44
N ASP A 265 -6.90 -9.71 6.31
CA ASP A 265 -6.78 -8.71 7.39
C ASP A 265 -5.45 -7.95 7.28
N LEU A 266 -5.52 -6.77 6.65
CA LEU A 266 -4.35 -5.91 6.47
C LEU A 266 -3.83 -5.30 7.78
N SER A 267 -4.67 -5.13 8.79
CA SER A 267 -4.25 -4.61 10.09
C SER A 267 -3.43 -5.68 10.84
N ALA A 268 -3.91 -6.93 10.84
CA ALA A 268 -3.17 -8.06 11.37
C ALA A 268 -1.88 -8.33 10.58
N LEU A 269 -1.92 -8.20 9.25
CA LEU A 269 -0.73 -8.30 8.40
C LEU A 269 0.33 -7.26 8.81
N TRP A 270 -0.08 -6.00 9.02
CA TRP A 270 0.84 -4.96 9.46
C TRP A 270 1.43 -5.28 10.83
N ALA A 271 0.61 -5.70 11.80
CA ALA A 271 1.08 -6.07 13.13
C ALA A 271 2.18 -7.13 13.07
N ARG A 272 1.96 -8.21 12.28
CA ARG A 272 2.97 -9.25 12.05
C ARG A 272 4.26 -8.71 11.41
N CYS A 273 4.15 -7.88 10.38
CA CYS A 273 5.32 -7.28 9.72
C CYS A 273 6.12 -6.35 10.65
N SER A 274 5.47 -5.79 11.67
CA SER A 274 6.08 -4.86 12.61
C SER A 274 6.70 -5.53 13.84
N GLU A 275 6.19 -6.70 14.25
CA GLU A 275 6.71 -7.50 15.37
C GLU A 275 8.06 -8.15 15.05
N ASP A 276 8.23 -8.70 13.85
CA ASP A 276 9.43 -9.47 13.44
C ASP A 276 10.72 -8.65 13.26
N THR A 277 10.79 -7.43 13.80
CA THR A 277 11.67 -6.34 13.33
C THR A 277 11.30 -6.01 11.86
N PRO A 278 11.51 -4.78 11.34
CA PRO A 278 11.22 -4.51 9.94
C PRO A 278 12.20 -5.21 8.98
N LEU A 279 12.17 -6.54 8.93
CA LEU A 279 12.59 -7.29 7.77
C LEU A 279 11.58 -6.95 6.67
N LEU A 280 12.09 -6.58 5.50
CA LEU A 280 11.27 -6.17 4.35
C LEU A 280 10.58 -7.38 3.69
N THR A 281 10.26 -8.41 4.47
CA THR A 281 9.78 -9.69 3.98
C THR A 281 8.32 -9.85 4.35
N LEU A 282 7.45 -9.50 3.42
CA LEU A 282 6.04 -9.88 3.42
C LEU A 282 5.95 -11.42 3.39
N PRO A 283 4.95 -12.00 4.07
CA PRO A 283 4.67 -13.42 4.01
C PRO A 283 4.53 -13.87 2.55
N GLN A 284 5.15 -15.00 2.20
CA GLN A 284 4.96 -15.62 0.90
C GLN A 284 3.56 -16.25 0.83
N ARG A 285 2.94 -16.16 -0.35
CA ARG A 285 1.71 -16.89 -0.64
C ARG A 285 2.01 -18.38 -0.60
N SER A 286 1.19 -19.17 0.11
CA SER A 286 1.21 -20.62 -0.05
C SER A 286 0.84 -20.95 -1.50
N THR A 287 1.75 -21.59 -2.22
CA THR A 287 1.61 -21.97 -3.63
C THR A 287 0.83 -23.26 -3.82
N GLU A 288 0.23 -23.84 -2.77
CA GLU A 288 -0.53 -25.08 -2.93
C GLU A 288 -1.76 -24.87 -3.83
N PRO A 289 -1.86 -25.60 -4.95
CA PRO A 289 -3.01 -25.55 -5.83
C PRO A 289 -4.15 -26.31 -5.17
N ILE A 290 -5.01 -25.61 -4.42
CA ILE A 290 -6.20 -26.23 -3.84
C ILE A 290 -7.34 -26.14 -4.88
N GLY A 291 -7.48 -27.23 -5.64
CA GLY A 291 -8.72 -27.80 -6.20
C GLY A 291 -9.76 -26.87 -6.84
N ASN A 292 -9.99 -27.07 -8.14
CA ASN A 292 -11.25 -26.75 -8.82
C ASN A 292 -12.44 -27.24 -7.99
N ASN A 293 -13.25 -26.33 -7.46
CA ASN A 293 -14.64 -26.61 -7.09
C ASN A 293 -15.52 -25.46 -7.62
N GLY A 294 -15.56 -25.37 -8.94
CA GLY A 294 -16.64 -24.71 -9.68
C GLY A 294 -17.52 -25.78 -10.31
N ALA A 295 -18.33 -26.46 -9.51
CA ALA A 295 -19.56 -27.16 -9.92
C ALA A 295 -20.22 -27.78 -8.68
N LEU A 296 -21.56 -27.78 -8.69
CA LEU A 296 -22.48 -28.50 -7.78
C LEU A 296 -22.87 -27.77 -6.47
N SER A 297 -23.93 -26.95 -6.58
CA SER A 297 -25.17 -27.28 -5.85
C SER A 297 -26.36 -26.64 -6.57
N GLN A 298 -26.90 -27.39 -7.53
CA GLN A 298 -28.34 -27.43 -7.78
C GLN A 298 -28.80 -28.78 -7.23
N SER A 299 -29.59 -28.77 -6.15
CA SER A 299 -30.73 -29.67 -5.96
C SER A 299 -31.33 -29.45 -4.58
N LEU A 300 -32.65 -29.21 -4.60
CA LEU A 300 -33.62 -28.98 -3.52
C LEU A 300 -33.70 -27.55 -2.98
#